data_AF-A0A1L8DAC2-F1
#
_entry.id   AF-A0A1L8DAC2-F1
#
_cell.length_a   1.000
_cell.length_b   1.000
_cell.length_c   1.000
_cell.angle_alpha   90.00
_cell.angle_beta   90.00
_cell.angle_gamma   90.00
#
_symmetry.space_group_name_H-M   'P 1'
#
loop_
_entity.id
_entity.type
_entity.pdbx_description
1 polymer ?
#
loop_
_entity_poly.entity_id
_entity_poly.type
_entity_poly.pdbx_seq_one_letter_code
_entity_poly.pdbx_strand_id
1 'polypeptide(L)'
;MCDVCSNDWKKKIADEMNQAASAPKGNDGISREIALLREVFDKRFDRLEDCIAKMGKCFGKITEDVSELKKENVVLKSEILSLENRLNEVDRCDLNAVVFDDIPQKISEKQKFALAEVILKEMGIAVESNDLDECTIVKKKIGVRDQANSTQRDSGDKADKYLLIVRFTTRRMRERVMDRWRELKKSGSTTLNLFGESGWQLRMCERLSKSRRELFNKARAVAVKKGYKFVWMRQGEIFLRKKEKEKVVIVNCDKDIDELA
;
A
#
# COMPACT_ATOMS: atom_id res chain seq x y z
N MET A 1 21.98 -10.23 -40.69
CA MET A 1 23.41 -10.11 -41.05
C MET A 1 23.51 -10.34 -42.55
N CYS A 2 24.18 -9.43 -43.25
CA CYS A 2 24.12 -9.28 -44.71
C CYS A 2 24.89 -10.41 -45.44
N ASP A 3 24.23 -11.09 -46.38
CA ASP A 3 24.80 -12.16 -47.24
C ASP A 3 26.00 -11.72 -48.09
N VAL A 4 26.25 -10.41 -48.18
CA VAL A 4 27.33 -9.81 -48.97
C VAL A 4 28.71 -10.01 -48.32
N CYS A 5 28.81 -10.25 -47.01
CA CYS A 5 30.10 -10.45 -46.35
C CYS A 5 30.58 -11.93 -46.35
N SER A 6 29.72 -12.90 -46.65
CA SER A 6 30.05 -14.34 -46.53
C SER A 6 30.81 -14.91 -47.74
N ASN A 7 30.70 -14.26 -48.91
CA ASN A 7 31.30 -14.76 -50.15
C ASN A 7 32.63 -14.09 -50.53
N ASP A 8 32.93 -12.92 -49.95
CA ASP A 8 34.09 -12.12 -50.36
C ASP A 8 35.41 -12.70 -49.85
N TRP A 9 35.42 -13.25 -48.62
CA TRP A 9 36.60 -13.92 -48.07
C TRP A 9 36.88 -15.27 -48.76
N LYS A 10 35.84 -16.00 -49.18
CA LYS A 10 35.99 -17.28 -49.91
C LYS A 10 36.62 -17.07 -51.29
N LYS A 11 36.23 -16.00 -51.99
CA LYS A 11 36.84 -15.60 -53.27
C LYS A 11 38.30 -15.20 -53.08
N LYS A 12 38.59 -14.41 -52.06
CA LYS A 12 39.96 -13.95 -51.76
C LYS A 12 40.90 -15.12 -51.45
N ILE A 13 40.44 -16.10 -50.67
CA ILE A 13 41.21 -17.32 -50.39
C ILE A 13 41.39 -18.17 -51.66
N ALA A 14 40.37 -18.29 -52.52
CA ALA A 14 40.48 -19.04 -53.77
C ALA A 14 41.51 -18.42 -54.74
N ASP A 15 41.55 -17.09 -54.82
CA ASP A 15 42.51 -16.35 -55.67
C ASP A 15 43.95 -16.46 -55.13
N GLU A 16 44.13 -16.38 -53.81
CA GLU A 16 45.43 -16.58 -53.14
C GLU A 16 45.95 -18.03 -53.30
N MET A 17 45.04 -19.02 -53.29
CA MET A 17 45.39 -20.43 -53.50
C MET A 17 45.81 -20.74 -54.95
N ASN A 18 45.21 -20.07 -55.94
CA ASN A 18 45.61 -20.21 -57.35
C ASN A 18 46.97 -19.59 -57.64
N GLN A 19 47.35 -18.50 -56.96
CA GLN A 19 48.70 -17.93 -57.08
C GLN A 19 49.77 -18.84 -56.47
N ALA A 20 49.48 -19.52 -55.35
CA ALA A 20 50.42 -20.43 -54.69
C ALA A 20 50.71 -21.73 -55.48
N ALA A 21 49.86 -22.13 -56.42
CA ALA A 21 50.00 -23.36 -57.21
C ALA A 21 51.08 -23.31 -58.31
N SER A 22 51.74 -22.16 -58.50
CA SER A 22 52.74 -21.92 -59.57
C SER A 22 54.22 -22.04 -59.14
N ALA A 23 54.49 -22.49 -57.90
CA ALA A 23 55.85 -22.66 -57.36
C ALA A 23 56.46 -24.06 -57.66
N PRO A 24 57.80 -24.20 -57.79
CA PRO A 24 58.44 -25.41 -58.30
C PRO A 24 58.36 -26.62 -57.36
N LYS A 25 58.19 -27.80 -57.97
CA LYS A 25 57.97 -29.11 -57.33
C LYS A 25 59.22 -29.59 -56.58
N GLY A 26 59.17 -29.49 -55.26
CA GLY A 26 60.14 -30.09 -54.33
C GLY A 26 59.58 -30.14 -52.91
N ASN A 27 58.28 -30.41 -52.74
CA ASN A 27 57.57 -30.09 -51.50
C ASN A 27 56.44 -31.08 -51.11
N ASP A 28 56.61 -32.37 -51.39
CA ASP A 28 55.59 -33.41 -51.16
C ASP A 28 55.34 -33.70 -49.66
N GLY A 29 56.28 -33.34 -48.77
CA GLY A 29 56.13 -33.45 -47.32
C GLY A 29 55.31 -32.30 -46.72
N ILE A 30 55.67 -31.05 -47.06
CA ILE A 30 54.95 -29.86 -46.59
C ILE A 30 53.53 -29.81 -47.16
N SER A 31 53.32 -30.26 -48.41
CA SER A 31 51.97 -30.34 -49.00
C SER A 31 51.07 -31.32 -48.25
N ARG A 32 51.62 -32.43 -47.74
CA ARG A 32 50.88 -33.39 -46.88
C ARG A 32 50.57 -32.81 -45.51
N GLU A 33 51.52 -32.11 -44.87
CA GLU A 33 51.29 -31.46 -43.58
C GLU A 33 50.25 -30.33 -43.67
N ILE A 34 50.27 -29.54 -44.74
CA ILE A 34 49.25 -28.51 -45.01
C ILE A 34 47.87 -29.15 -45.20
N ALA A 35 47.78 -30.30 -45.88
CA ALA A 35 46.52 -31.03 -46.05
C ALA A 35 45.97 -31.56 -44.72
N LEU A 36 46.82 -32.14 -43.86
CA LEU A 36 46.45 -32.60 -42.52
C LEU A 36 46.02 -31.44 -41.62
N LEU A 37 46.72 -30.31 -41.68
CA LEU A 37 46.34 -29.10 -40.96
C LEU A 37 44.97 -28.59 -41.40
N ARG A 38 44.70 -28.54 -42.72
CA ARG A 38 43.37 -28.17 -43.25
C ARG A 38 42.27 -29.06 -42.69
N GLU A 39 42.47 -30.38 -42.72
CA GLU A 39 41.50 -31.33 -42.18
C GLU A 39 41.23 -31.13 -40.68
N VAL A 40 42.27 -30.84 -39.89
CA VAL A 40 42.15 -30.54 -38.46
C VAL A 40 41.41 -29.21 -38.23
N PHE A 41 41.69 -28.19 -39.04
CA PHE A 41 41.01 -26.91 -38.97
C PHE A 41 39.54 -27.05 -39.35
N ASP A 42 39.20 -27.73 -40.44
CA ASP A 42 37.82 -27.98 -40.87
C ASP A 42 37.02 -28.67 -39.76
N LYS A 43 37.56 -29.75 -39.18
CA LYS A 43 36.93 -30.43 -38.03
C LYS A 43 36.74 -29.53 -36.81
N ARG A 44 37.62 -28.55 -36.58
CA ARG A 44 37.47 -27.58 -35.49
C ARG A 44 36.43 -26.51 -35.82
N PHE A 45 36.36 -26.07 -37.07
CA PHE A 45 35.32 -25.14 -37.54
C PHE A 45 33.93 -25.76 -37.46
N ASP A 46 33.76 -27.01 -37.90
CA ASP A 46 32.49 -27.74 -37.78
C ASP A 46 32.02 -27.81 -36.31
N ARG A 47 32.93 -28.11 -35.38
CA ARG A 47 32.63 -28.13 -33.94
C ARG A 47 32.26 -26.75 -33.39
N LEU A 48 32.88 -25.68 -33.91
CA LEU A 48 32.56 -24.31 -33.53
C LEU A 48 31.19 -23.91 -34.06
N GLU A 49 30.85 -24.25 -35.31
CA GLU A 49 29.53 -24.01 -35.88
C GLU A 49 28.44 -24.73 -35.09
N ASP A 50 28.66 -26.00 -34.73
CA ASP A 50 27.77 -26.76 -33.85
C ASP A 50 27.60 -26.11 -32.47
N CYS A 51 28.69 -25.61 -31.88
CA CYS A 51 28.65 -24.95 -30.58
C CYS A 51 27.86 -23.64 -30.65
N ILE A 52 28.09 -22.83 -31.69
CA ILE A 52 27.36 -21.58 -31.93
C ILE A 52 25.88 -21.86 -32.17
N ALA A 53 25.54 -22.89 -32.94
CA ALA A 53 24.15 -23.29 -33.17
C ALA A 53 23.45 -23.73 -31.87
N LYS A 54 24.14 -24.49 -31.02
CA LYS A 54 23.63 -24.89 -29.70
C LYS A 54 23.44 -23.69 -28.77
N MET A 55 24.39 -22.76 -28.73
CA MET A 55 24.26 -21.51 -27.97
C MET A 55 23.08 -20.68 -28.47
N GLY A 56 22.91 -20.53 -29.78
CA GLY A 56 21.77 -19.81 -30.37
C GLY A 56 20.42 -20.38 -29.94
N LYS A 57 20.29 -21.71 -29.92
CA LYS A 57 19.09 -22.40 -29.40
C LYS A 57 18.88 -22.13 -27.90
N CYS A 58 19.96 -22.15 -27.10
CA CYS A 58 19.90 -21.88 -25.67
C CYS A 58 19.45 -20.44 -25.39
N PHE A 59 20.05 -19.45 -26.07
CA PHE A 59 19.66 -18.05 -25.96
C PHE A 59 18.21 -17.82 -26.41
N GLY A 60 17.73 -18.53 -27.43
CA GLY A 60 16.32 -18.51 -27.84
C GLY A 60 15.39 -18.91 -26.70
N LYS A 61 15.65 -20.05 -26.06
CA LYS A 61 14.87 -20.53 -24.90
C LYS A 61 14.92 -19.55 -23.73
N ILE A 62 16.10 -19.06 -23.37
CA ILE A 62 16.24 -18.07 -22.28
C ILE A 62 15.43 -16.79 -22.59
N THR A 63 15.42 -16.34 -23.85
CA THR A 63 14.67 -15.15 -24.24
C THR A 63 13.16 -15.38 -24.12
N GLU A 64 12.69 -16.58 -24.45
CA GLU A 64 11.30 -17.01 -24.30
C GLU A 64 10.90 -17.06 -22.82
N ASP A 65 11.68 -17.76 -21.99
CA ASP A 65 11.46 -17.85 -20.54
C ASP A 65 11.43 -16.47 -19.88
N VAL A 66 12.36 -15.57 -20.24
CA VAL A 66 12.38 -14.18 -19.73
C VAL A 66 11.14 -13.41 -20.15
N SER A 67 10.62 -13.64 -21.36
CA SER A 67 9.39 -13.02 -21.84
C SER A 67 8.18 -13.54 -21.05
N GLU A 68 8.10 -14.84 -20.79
CA GLU A 68 7.03 -15.45 -19.98
C GLU A 68 7.05 -14.97 -18.54
N LEU A 69 8.22 -15.01 -17.88
CA LEU A 69 8.38 -14.52 -16.51
C LEU A 69 8.00 -13.04 -16.37
N LYS A 70 8.27 -12.21 -17.38
CA LYS A 70 7.84 -10.81 -17.38
C LYS A 70 6.32 -10.68 -17.45
N LYS A 71 5.64 -11.50 -18.27
CA LYS A 71 4.17 -11.52 -18.35
C LYS A 71 3.57 -11.94 -17.01
N GLU A 72 4.08 -13.01 -16.41
CA GLU A 72 3.64 -13.47 -15.10
C GLU A 72 3.85 -12.40 -14.01
N ASN A 73 4.98 -11.70 -14.04
CA ASN A 73 5.27 -10.63 -13.07
C ASN A 73 4.24 -9.48 -13.15
N VAL A 74 3.79 -9.13 -14.37
CA VAL A 74 2.74 -8.12 -14.57
C VAL A 74 1.41 -8.61 -14.02
N VAL A 75 1.03 -9.87 -14.29
CA VAL A 75 -0.20 -10.47 -13.77
C VAL A 75 -0.18 -10.53 -12.24
N LEU A 76 0.89 -11.05 -11.65
CA LEU A 76 1.05 -11.13 -10.20
C LEU A 76 0.99 -9.76 -9.52
N LYS A 77 1.62 -8.74 -10.11
CA LYS A 77 1.52 -7.36 -9.59
C LYS A 77 0.09 -6.84 -9.64
N SER A 78 -0.65 -7.13 -10.71
CA SER A 78 -2.05 -6.73 -10.82
C SER A 78 -2.94 -7.44 -9.79
N GLU A 79 -2.67 -8.72 -9.53
CA GLU A 79 -3.40 -9.51 -8.54
C GLU A 79 -3.09 -9.04 -7.12
N ILE A 80 -1.83 -8.76 -6.80
CA ILE A 80 -1.43 -8.16 -5.52
C ILE A 80 -2.18 -6.85 -5.28
N LEU A 81 -2.21 -5.94 -6.27
CA LEU A 81 -2.96 -4.68 -6.15
C LEU A 81 -4.46 -4.91 -5.93
N SER A 82 -5.05 -5.89 -6.61
CA SER A 82 -6.46 -6.26 -6.43
C SER A 82 -6.73 -6.79 -5.02
N LEU A 83 -5.87 -7.67 -4.51
CA LEU A 83 -5.98 -8.22 -3.16
C LEU A 83 -5.76 -7.16 -2.08
N GLU A 84 -4.79 -6.27 -2.26
CA GLU A 84 -4.55 -5.13 -1.38
C GLU A 84 -5.79 -4.21 -1.32
N ASN A 85 -6.44 -3.94 -2.45
CA ASN A 85 -7.66 -3.15 -2.47
C ASN A 85 -8.81 -3.84 -1.74
N ARG A 86 -9.02 -5.14 -1.97
CA ARG A 86 -10.04 -5.94 -1.26
C ARG A 86 -9.78 -5.99 0.24
N LEU A 87 -8.53 -6.19 0.66
CA LEU A 87 -8.15 -6.18 2.06
C LEU A 87 -8.43 -4.81 2.69
N ASN A 88 -8.08 -3.74 1.99
CA ASN A 88 -8.37 -2.37 2.42
C ASN A 88 -9.87 -2.08 2.55
N GLU A 89 -10.71 -2.64 1.69
CA GLU A 89 -12.16 -2.53 1.77
C GLU A 89 -12.73 -3.28 2.97
N VAL A 90 -12.26 -4.50 3.22
CA VAL A 90 -12.64 -5.28 4.41
C VAL A 90 -12.23 -4.55 5.70
N ASP A 91 -10.99 -4.06 5.76
CA ASP A 91 -10.48 -3.25 6.88
C ASP A 91 -11.33 -2.00 7.15
N ARG A 92 -11.94 -1.41 6.10
CA ARG A 92 -12.86 -0.26 6.22
C ARG A 92 -14.25 -0.69 6.70
N CYS A 93 -14.75 -1.83 6.24
CA CYS A 93 -16.09 -2.33 6.52
C CYS A 93 -16.23 -3.02 7.89
N ASP A 94 -15.15 -3.59 8.42
CA ASP A 94 -15.16 -4.33 9.70
C ASP A 94 -15.39 -3.43 10.92
N LEU A 95 -15.30 -2.12 10.75
CA LEU A 95 -15.40 -1.16 11.85
C LEU A 95 -16.72 -0.40 11.77
N ASN A 96 -17.81 -1.13 11.92
CA ASN A 96 -19.13 -0.56 12.24
C ASN A 96 -19.14 0.06 13.65
N ALA A 97 -18.09 0.77 14.06
CA ALA A 97 -17.89 1.19 15.43
C ALA A 97 -17.48 2.66 15.53
N VAL A 98 -17.90 3.27 16.63
CA VAL A 98 -17.51 4.62 17.04
C VAL A 98 -16.79 4.56 18.38
N VAL A 99 -15.95 5.56 18.61
CA VAL A 99 -15.21 5.73 19.86
C VAL A 99 -15.68 7.02 20.50
N PHE A 100 -16.25 6.90 21.69
CA PHE A 100 -16.52 7.99 22.60
C PHE A 100 -15.33 8.15 23.55
N ASP A 101 -14.73 9.34 23.57
CA ASP A 101 -13.55 9.71 24.35
C ASP A 101 -13.91 10.74 25.43
N ASP A 102 -13.05 10.82 26.44
CA ASP A 102 -13.20 11.62 27.67
C ASP A 102 -14.39 11.23 28.54
N ILE A 103 -14.60 9.93 28.72
CA ILE A 103 -15.54 9.47 29.73
C ILE A 103 -14.88 9.59 31.12
N PRO A 104 -15.52 10.32 32.06
CA PRO A 104 -14.97 10.66 33.38
C PRO A 104 -14.93 9.53 34.40
N GLN A 105 -15.87 8.61 34.31
CA GLN A 105 -16.22 7.73 35.40
C GLN A 105 -15.82 6.31 35.05
N LYS A 106 -15.39 5.56 36.07
CA LYS A 106 -15.19 4.12 35.97
C LYS A 106 -16.55 3.46 35.75
N ILE A 107 -16.90 3.27 34.49
CA ILE A 107 -18.09 2.50 34.11
C ILE A 107 -17.79 1.02 34.29
N SER A 108 -18.71 0.29 34.89
CA SER A 108 -18.61 -1.17 34.96
C SER A 108 -18.92 -1.81 33.59
N GLU A 109 -18.37 -3.01 33.34
CA GLU A 109 -18.70 -3.80 32.14
C GLU A 109 -20.22 -4.04 31.96
N LYS A 110 -21.01 -4.00 33.04
CA LYS A 110 -22.47 -4.18 32.98
C LYS A 110 -23.20 -2.92 32.50
N GLN A 111 -22.62 -1.74 32.65
CA GLN A 111 -23.26 -0.45 32.36
C GLN A 111 -22.92 0.10 30.97
N LYS A 112 -22.01 -0.54 30.23
CA LYS A 112 -21.52 -0.05 28.94
C LYS A 112 -22.60 0.11 27.87
N PHE A 113 -23.53 -0.85 27.79
CA PHE A 113 -24.65 -0.79 26.84
C PHE A 113 -25.64 0.31 27.22
N ALA A 114 -26.05 0.35 28.49
CA ALA A 114 -26.93 1.39 29.01
C ALA A 114 -26.35 2.80 28.80
N LEU A 115 -25.04 2.98 28.96
CA LEU A 115 -24.39 4.25 28.66
C LEU A 115 -24.42 4.58 27.17
N ALA A 116 -24.13 3.63 26.30
CA ALA A 116 -24.22 3.83 24.86
C ALA A 116 -25.64 4.28 24.46
N GLU A 117 -26.67 3.65 25.01
CA GLU A 117 -28.07 4.01 24.79
C GLU A 117 -28.38 5.43 25.30
N VAL A 118 -27.94 5.80 26.49
CA VAL A 118 -28.13 7.17 27.03
C VAL A 118 -27.45 8.21 26.16
N ILE A 119 -26.19 7.99 25.76
CA ILE A 119 -25.46 8.92 24.89
C ILE A 119 -26.20 9.11 23.56
N LEU A 120 -26.63 8.01 22.95
CA LEU A 120 -27.32 8.06 21.65
C LEU A 120 -28.71 8.71 21.77
N LYS A 121 -29.42 8.49 22.87
CA LYS A 121 -30.69 9.14 23.18
C LYS A 121 -30.53 10.65 23.38
N GLU A 122 -29.51 11.10 24.12
CA GLU A 122 -29.19 12.53 24.28
C GLU A 122 -28.80 13.19 22.95
N MET A 123 -28.19 12.42 22.04
CA MET A 123 -27.96 12.88 20.66
C MET A 123 -29.25 12.95 19.81
N GLY A 124 -30.39 12.47 20.32
CA GLY A 124 -31.67 12.41 19.61
C GLY A 124 -31.77 11.27 18.62
N ILE A 125 -31.01 10.18 18.83
CA ILE A 125 -31.03 9.00 17.98
C ILE A 125 -31.83 7.92 18.69
N ALA A 126 -32.91 7.44 18.06
CA ALA A 126 -33.60 6.25 18.50
C ALA A 126 -32.75 5.02 18.16
N VAL A 127 -32.47 4.19 19.15
CA VAL A 127 -31.65 2.98 19.05
C VAL A 127 -32.43 1.85 19.69
N GLU A 128 -32.51 0.72 19.00
CA GLU A 128 -33.04 -0.52 19.55
C GLU A 128 -31.90 -1.38 20.09
N SER A 129 -32.19 -2.28 21.03
CA SER A 129 -31.14 -3.15 21.59
C SER A 129 -30.44 -4.02 20.53
N ASN A 130 -31.11 -4.30 19.40
CA ASN A 130 -30.54 -5.03 18.26
C ASN A 130 -29.63 -4.18 17.36
N ASP A 131 -29.59 -2.86 17.52
CA ASP A 131 -28.71 -1.98 16.74
C ASP A 131 -27.27 -1.98 17.27
N LEU A 132 -27.07 -2.42 18.52
CA LEU A 132 -25.79 -2.49 19.20
C LEU A 132 -25.31 -3.95 19.21
N ASP A 133 -24.13 -4.19 18.65
CA ASP A 133 -23.55 -5.53 18.58
C ASP A 133 -22.58 -5.75 19.77
N GLU A 134 -21.70 -4.78 20.03
CA GLU A 134 -20.74 -4.88 21.11
C GLU A 134 -20.37 -3.51 21.67
N CYS A 135 -20.24 -3.44 22.99
CA CYS A 135 -19.67 -2.29 23.67
C CYS A 135 -18.42 -2.73 24.44
N THR A 136 -17.36 -1.92 24.41
CA THR A 136 -16.10 -2.18 25.12
C THR A 136 -15.63 -0.91 25.80
N ILE A 137 -15.20 -1.02 27.06
CA ILE A 137 -14.58 0.10 27.78
C ILE A 137 -13.08 -0.11 27.86
N VAL A 138 -12.32 0.92 27.52
CA VAL A 138 -10.85 0.89 27.57
C VAL A 138 -10.36 2.04 28.42
N LYS A 139 -9.52 1.73 29.42
CA LYS A 139 -8.84 2.77 30.20
C LYS A 139 -7.83 3.50 29.32
N LYS A 140 -7.96 4.82 29.20
CA LYS A 140 -7.05 5.65 28.42
C LYS A 140 -5.77 5.87 29.23
N LYS A 141 -4.64 5.36 28.71
CA LYS A 141 -3.33 5.73 29.25
C LYS A 141 -3.02 7.15 28.78
N ILE A 142 -3.09 8.12 29.70
CA ILE A 142 -2.73 9.51 29.41
C ILE A 142 -1.22 9.54 29.13
N GLY A 143 -0.85 9.82 27.88
CA GLY A 143 0.54 9.96 27.47
C GLY A 143 1.13 11.31 27.90
N VAL A 144 2.46 11.39 27.98
CA VAL A 144 3.22 12.59 28.41
C VAL A 144 2.84 13.87 27.64
N ARG A 145 2.37 13.75 26.40
CA ARG A 145 2.00 14.91 25.55
C ARG A 145 0.67 15.56 25.91
N ASP A 146 -0.27 14.82 26.50
CA ASP A 146 -1.53 15.37 27.02
C ASP A 146 -1.33 16.07 28.37
N GLN A 147 -0.16 15.91 29.01
CA GLN A 147 0.19 16.62 30.24
C GLN A 147 0.44 18.12 30.01
N ALA A 148 0.89 18.51 28.82
CA ALA A 148 1.24 19.90 28.51
C ALA A 148 0.02 20.79 28.18
N ASN A 149 -1.06 20.21 27.64
CA ASN A 149 -2.29 20.95 27.31
C ASN A 149 -3.34 20.91 28.44
N SER A 150 -3.04 20.23 29.54
CA SER A 150 -3.81 20.29 30.78
C SER A 150 -3.43 21.56 31.57
N THR A 151 -3.58 22.72 30.96
CA THR A 151 -3.44 23.99 31.69
C THR A 151 -4.64 24.16 32.62
N GLN A 152 -4.38 24.06 33.92
CA GLN A 152 -5.20 24.52 35.04
C GLN A 152 -6.67 24.08 35.04
N ARG A 153 -6.97 23.06 35.83
CA ARG A 153 -7.79 23.20 37.04
C ARG A 153 -7.53 22.01 37.97
N ASP A 154 -7.01 22.37 39.13
CA ASP A 154 -7.10 21.72 40.44
C ASP A 154 -6.51 20.32 40.65
N SER A 155 -5.40 20.35 41.38
CA SER A 155 -5.04 19.46 42.48
C SER A 155 -6.17 18.57 43.01
N GLY A 156 -6.08 17.27 42.76
CA GLY A 156 -6.94 16.23 43.34
C GLY A 156 -7.21 15.14 42.33
N ASP A 157 -6.58 13.96 42.50
CA ASP A 157 -6.72 12.74 41.69
C ASP A 157 -6.73 12.93 40.16
N LYS A 158 -5.66 12.49 39.50
CA LYS A 158 -5.61 12.33 38.03
C LYS A 158 -6.75 11.40 37.61
N ALA A 159 -7.93 11.96 37.30
CA ALA A 159 -9.12 11.19 37.02
C ALA A 159 -8.82 10.26 35.83
N ASP A 160 -8.94 8.96 36.07
CA ASP A 160 -8.80 7.95 35.04
C ASP A 160 -9.83 8.23 33.95
N LYS A 161 -9.36 8.54 32.73
CA LYS A 161 -10.24 8.73 31.59
C LYS A 161 -10.48 7.40 30.89
N TYR A 162 -11.70 7.21 30.39
CA TYR A 162 -12.11 6.00 29.69
C TYR A 162 -12.56 6.30 28.26
N LEU A 163 -12.37 5.30 27.40
CA LEU A 163 -12.90 5.25 26.04
C LEU A 163 -14.03 4.23 26.02
N LEU A 164 -15.19 4.59 25.48
CA LEU A 164 -16.24 3.65 25.15
C LEU A 164 -16.23 3.42 23.65
N ILE A 165 -16.02 2.17 23.26
CA ILE A 165 -16.10 1.74 21.88
C ILE A 165 -17.45 1.06 21.70
N VAL A 166 -18.26 1.57 20.79
CA VAL A 166 -19.59 1.02 20.47
C VAL A 166 -19.58 0.53 19.05
N ARG A 167 -19.78 -0.78 18.87
CA ARG A 167 -19.94 -1.47 17.59
C ARG A 167 -21.43 -1.67 17.33
N PHE A 168 -21.86 -1.23 16.17
CA PHE A 168 -23.22 -1.31 15.68
C PHE A 168 -23.37 -2.52 14.76
N THR A 169 -24.58 -3.06 14.71
CA THR A 169 -24.93 -4.20 13.85
C THR A 169 -24.82 -3.83 12.36
N THR A 170 -25.10 -2.56 12.01
CA THR A 170 -25.06 -2.10 10.62
C THR A 170 -24.21 -0.86 10.43
N ARG A 171 -23.54 -0.79 9.27
CA ARG A 171 -22.81 0.40 8.82
C ARG A 171 -23.71 1.64 8.75
N ARG A 172 -24.97 1.46 8.33
CA ARG A 172 -25.96 2.53 8.19
C ARG A 172 -26.26 3.19 9.54
N MET A 173 -26.37 2.39 10.60
CA MET A 173 -26.61 2.92 11.94
C MET A 173 -25.41 3.74 12.44
N ARG A 174 -24.20 3.19 12.29
CA ARG A 174 -22.96 3.91 12.59
C ARG A 174 -22.83 5.22 11.80
N GLU A 175 -23.21 5.24 10.52
CA GLU A 175 -23.22 6.45 9.69
C GLU A 175 -24.18 7.50 10.21
N ARG A 176 -25.41 7.09 10.54
CA ARG A 176 -26.41 7.97 11.14
C ARG A 176 -25.91 8.63 12.42
N VAL A 177 -25.24 7.87 13.29
CA VAL A 177 -24.63 8.39 14.52
C VAL A 177 -23.54 9.42 14.22
N MET A 178 -22.63 9.12 13.28
CA MET A 178 -21.55 10.02 12.88
C MET A 178 -22.04 11.30 12.17
N ASP A 179 -23.10 11.22 11.38
CA ASP A 179 -23.72 12.39 10.75
C ASP A 179 -24.38 13.29 11.80
N ARG A 180 -25.18 12.70 12.70
CA ARG A 180 -25.82 13.43 13.79
C ARG A 180 -24.81 14.12 14.70
N TRP A 181 -23.70 13.46 15.03
CA TRP A 181 -22.61 14.07 15.80
C TRP A 181 -21.99 15.27 15.08
N ARG A 182 -21.81 15.19 13.76
CA ARG A 182 -21.26 16.32 12.98
C ARG A 182 -22.22 17.50 12.96
N GLU A 183 -23.52 17.27 12.92
CA GLU A 183 -24.52 18.33 13.06
C GLU A 183 -24.46 18.99 14.44
N LEU A 184 -24.41 18.20 15.51
CA LEU A 184 -24.26 18.70 16.89
C LEU A 184 -22.97 19.52 17.06
N LYS A 185 -21.87 19.08 16.44
CA LYS A 185 -20.61 19.83 16.46
C LYS A 185 -20.70 21.16 15.72
N LYS A 186 -21.47 21.23 14.62
CA LYS A 186 -21.70 22.48 13.89
C LYS A 186 -22.59 23.45 14.67
N SER A 187 -23.56 22.94 15.44
CA SER A 187 -24.43 23.76 16.28
C SER A 187 -23.80 24.15 17.63
N GLY A 188 -22.63 23.61 17.98
CA GLY A 188 -21.97 23.83 19.27
C GLY A 188 -22.56 23.01 20.43
N SER A 189 -23.54 22.15 20.16
CA SER A 189 -24.22 21.33 21.17
C SER A 189 -23.53 19.97 21.36
N THR A 190 -22.24 19.98 21.69
CA THR A 190 -21.48 18.75 22.02
C THR A 190 -21.47 18.43 23.51
N THR A 191 -22.18 19.24 24.29
CA THR A 191 -22.41 19.02 25.72
C THR A 191 -23.61 18.12 25.92
N LEU A 192 -23.42 16.97 26.53
CA LEU A 192 -24.49 16.03 26.84
C LEU A 192 -24.77 16.01 28.33
N ASN A 193 -25.99 15.62 28.71
CA ASN A 193 -26.34 15.37 30.10
C ASN A 193 -26.11 13.89 30.37
N LEU A 194 -25.03 13.55 31.07
CA LEU A 194 -24.66 12.18 31.37
C LEU A 194 -24.64 11.99 32.88
N PHE A 195 -25.20 10.87 33.36
CA PHE A 195 -25.23 10.51 34.78
C PHE A 195 -25.88 11.55 35.71
N GLY A 196 -26.83 12.34 35.21
CA GLY A 196 -27.50 13.38 36.01
C GLY A 196 -26.69 14.66 36.16
N GLU A 197 -25.49 14.72 35.58
CA GLU A 197 -24.69 15.94 35.49
C GLU A 197 -24.84 16.55 34.10
N SER A 198 -24.94 17.88 34.04
CA SER A 198 -25.10 18.62 32.80
C SER A 198 -23.78 19.20 32.31
N GLY A 199 -23.63 19.35 31.00
CA GLY A 199 -22.49 20.05 30.41
C GLY A 199 -21.28 19.18 30.04
N TRP A 200 -21.44 17.86 29.92
CA TRP A 200 -20.34 16.96 29.59
C TRP A 200 -19.89 17.12 28.14
N GLN A 201 -18.68 17.64 27.93
CA GLN A 201 -18.12 17.75 26.58
C GLN A 201 -17.56 16.40 26.11
N LEU A 202 -18.37 15.65 25.37
CA LEU A 202 -17.96 14.38 24.79
C LEU A 202 -17.10 14.61 23.54
N ARG A 203 -16.13 13.73 23.27
CA ARG A 203 -15.47 13.67 21.96
C ARG A 203 -15.82 12.35 21.28
N MET A 204 -16.31 12.39 20.05
CA MET A 204 -16.63 11.20 19.27
C MET A 204 -15.84 11.16 17.97
N CYS A 205 -15.30 9.97 17.68
CA CYS A 205 -14.55 9.67 16.46
C CYS A 205 -14.98 8.32 15.87
N GLU A 206 -14.75 8.12 14.58
CA GLU A 206 -14.87 6.82 13.93
C GLU A 206 -13.77 5.87 14.43
N ARG A 207 -14.10 4.58 14.66
CA ARG A 207 -13.08 3.58 14.97
C ARG A 207 -12.31 3.25 13.69
N LEU A 208 -10.98 3.31 13.78
CA LEU A 208 -10.09 2.94 12.68
C LEU A 208 -9.31 1.68 12.99
N SER A 209 -8.96 0.96 11.93
CA SER A 209 -8.00 -0.13 11.99
C SER A 209 -6.62 0.45 12.33
N LYS A 210 -5.71 -0.40 12.81
CA LYS A 210 -4.36 0.03 13.17
C LYS A 210 -3.65 0.64 11.95
N SER A 211 -3.71 -0.04 10.81
CA SER A 211 -3.16 0.40 9.52
C SER A 211 -3.69 1.78 9.11
N ARG A 212 -5.01 1.97 9.15
CA ARG A 212 -5.64 3.26 8.80
C ARG A 212 -5.30 4.38 9.76
N ARG A 213 -5.22 4.09 11.06
CA ARG A 213 -4.80 5.09 12.07
C ARG A 213 -3.37 5.53 11.83
N GLU A 214 -2.47 4.61 11.53
CA GLU A 214 -1.08 4.90 11.18
C GLU A 214 -0.99 5.75 9.91
N LEU A 215 -1.71 5.36 8.85
CA LEU A 215 -1.78 6.13 7.61
C LEU A 215 -2.33 7.54 7.84
N PHE A 216 -3.39 7.70 8.62
CA PHE A 216 -3.95 9.02 8.97
C PHE A 216 -2.95 9.89 9.71
N ASN A 217 -2.22 9.32 10.68
CA ASN A 217 -1.20 10.05 11.42
C ASN A 217 -0.03 10.49 10.52
N LYS A 218 0.44 9.61 9.63
CA LYS A 218 1.46 9.94 8.63
C LYS A 218 0.97 11.04 7.68
N ALA A 219 -0.22 10.87 7.10
CA ALA A 219 -0.82 11.82 6.18
C ALA A 219 -0.97 13.20 6.85
N ARG A 220 -1.45 13.25 8.10
CA ARG A 220 -1.56 14.50 8.87
C ARG A 220 -0.20 15.15 9.12
N ALA A 221 0.84 14.38 9.44
CA ALA A 221 2.18 14.92 9.68
C ALA A 221 2.79 15.53 8.40
N VAL A 222 2.61 14.87 7.26
CA VAL A 222 3.09 15.36 5.96
C VAL A 222 2.25 16.53 5.46
N ALA A 223 0.93 16.47 5.63
CA ALA A 223 -0.02 17.52 5.28
C ALA A 223 0.36 18.88 5.91
N VAL A 224 0.72 18.88 7.21
CA VAL A 224 1.18 20.10 7.89
C VAL A 224 2.44 20.66 7.23
N LYS A 225 3.42 19.82 6.90
CA LYS A 225 4.68 20.23 6.24
C LYS A 225 4.43 20.78 4.84
N LYS A 226 3.46 20.22 4.11
CA LYS A 226 3.11 20.60 2.73
C LYS A 226 2.02 21.68 2.64
N GLY A 227 1.65 22.31 3.78
CA GLY A 227 0.73 23.44 3.82
C GLY A 227 -0.75 23.09 3.62
N TYR A 228 -1.16 21.84 3.88
CA TYR A 228 -2.56 21.44 3.87
C TYR A 228 -3.27 21.93 5.13
N LYS A 229 -4.29 22.78 4.98
CA LYS A 229 -5.05 23.35 6.11
C LYS A 229 -6.07 22.37 6.70
N PHE A 230 -6.65 21.49 5.87
CA PHE A 230 -7.73 20.62 6.28
C PHE A 230 -7.36 19.16 6.08
N VAL A 231 -7.45 18.39 7.17
CA VAL A 231 -7.23 16.94 7.20
C VAL A 231 -8.35 16.31 8.00
N TRP A 232 -9.15 15.44 7.38
CA TRP A 232 -10.26 14.79 8.06
C TRP A 232 -10.47 13.37 7.52
N MET A 233 -11.33 12.63 8.20
CA MET A 233 -11.74 11.31 7.76
C MET A 233 -13.25 11.22 7.64
N ARG A 234 -13.71 10.38 6.73
CA ARG A 234 -15.12 10.00 6.59
C ARG A 234 -15.20 8.60 5.99
N GLN A 235 -15.93 7.70 6.62
CA GLN A 235 -16.14 6.33 6.11
C GLN A 235 -14.80 5.58 5.91
N GLY A 236 -13.86 5.79 6.82
CA GLY A 236 -12.52 5.20 6.72
C GLY A 236 -11.61 5.78 5.63
N GLU A 237 -12.09 6.73 4.82
CA GLU A 237 -11.28 7.45 3.85
C GLU A 237 -10.65 8.70 4.47
N ILE A 238 -9.41 8.99 4.07
CA ILE A 238 -8.63 10.13 4.54
C ILE A 238 -8.67 11.20 3.46
N PHE A 239 -9.10 12.40 3.84
CA PHE A 239 -9.24 13.54 2.95
C PHE A 239 -8.30 14.66 3.37
N LEU A 240 -7.65 15.25 2.38
CA LEU A 240 -6.77 16.40 2.50
C LEU A 240 -7.27 17.53 1.61
N ARG A 241 -7.19 18.76 2.11
CA ARG A 241 -7.46 19.97 1.31
C ARG A 241 -6.55 21.11 1.74
N LYS A 242 -5.90 21.77 0.77
CA LYS A 242 -4.99 22.90 1.03
C LYS A 242 -5.73 24.17 1.46
N LYS A 243 -6.73 24.60 0.69
CA LYS A 243 -7.57 25.78 0.98
C LYS A 243 -9.04 25.46 0.76
N GLU A 244 -9.96 26.28 1.28
CA GLU A 244 -11.40 25.97 1.30
C GLU A 244 -12.00 25.64 -0.09
N LYS A 245 -11.49 26.27 -1.15
CA LYS A 245 -11.95 26.10 -2.54
C LYS A 245 -11.06 25.20 -3.40
N GLU A 246 -10.00 24.63 -2.85
CA GLU A 246 -9.12 23.74 -3.61
C GLU A 246 -9.65 22.30 -3.65
N LYS A 247 -9.16 21.53 -4.62
CA LYS A 247 -9.53 20.13 -4.82
C LYS A 247 -9.21 19.31 -3.57
N VAL A 248 -10.11 18.38 -3.25
CA VAL A 248 -9.87 17.38 -2.20
C VAL A 248 -8.98 16.28 -2.75
N VAL A 249 -7.92 15.96 -2.02
CA VAL A 249 -7.06 14.80 -2.28
C VAL A 249 -7.45 13.68 -1.33
N ILE A 250 -7.57 12.46 -1.86
CA ILE A 250 -7.89 11.26 -1.07
C ILE A 250 -6.59 10.48 -0.88
N VAL A 251 -6.32 10.06 0.35
CA VAL A 251 -5.14 9.25 0.69
C VAL A 251 -5.60 7.83 1.01
N ASN A 252 -5.25 6.90 0.12
CA ASN A 252 -5.57 5.48 0.25
C ASN A 252 -4.38 4.65 0.74
N CYS A 253 -3.17 5.03 0.33
CA CYS A 253 -1.92 4.32 0.64
C CYS A 253 -0.76 5.28 0.96
N ASP A 254 0.39 4.72 1.38
CA ASP A 254 1.59 5.53 1.68
C ASP A 254 2.13 6.25 0.43
N LYS A 255 2.01 5.67 -0.78
CA LYS A 255 2.46 6.32 -2.03
C LYS A 255 1.72 7.64 -2.30
N ASP A 256 0.42 7.68 -2.00
CA ASP A 256 -0.38 8.91 -2.16
C ASP A 256 0.16 10.04 -1.29
N ILE A 257 0.76 9.73 -0.12
CA ILE A 257 1.38 10.70 0.79
C ILE A 257 2.67 11.26 0.19
N ASP A 258 3.46 10.39 -0.45
CA ASP A 258 4.72 10.76 -1.11
C ASP A 258 4.43 11.70 -2.30
N GLU A 259 3.38 11.40 -3.07
CA GLU A 259 2.93 12.17 -4.24
C GLU A 259 2.23 13.50 -3.90
N LEU A 260 1.96 13.80 -2.63
CA LEU A 260 1.36 15.09 -2.25
C LEU A 260 2.29 16.24 -2.69
N ALA A 261 1.79 17.14 -3.53
CA ALA A 261 2.45 18.42 -3.83
C ALA A 261 2.17 19.45 -2.72
#